data_AF-A0A1Q8YE15-F1
#
_entry.id   AF-A0A1Q8YE15-F1
#
_cell.length_a   1.000
_cell.length_b   1.000
_cell.length_c   1.000
_cell.angle_alpha   90.00
_cell.angle_beta   90.00
_cell.angle_gamma   90.00
#
_symmetry.space_group_name_H-M   'P 1'
#
loop_
_entity.id
_entity.type
_entity.pdbx_description
1 polymer ?
#
loop_
_entity_poly.entity_id
_entity_poly.type
_entity_poly.pdbx_seq_one_letter_code
_entity_poly.pdbx_strand_id
1 'polypeptide(L)'
;MIKQVVEEHGVDPDRIFITGLSSGGAMTSVMLATYPDVFAGGAIIAGLPYRSANTLMQALFRMKGYGGPSDSKLEALVRDASENVKNWPTISVWHGSLDQTVDSSNADAIVRQWQGIHDVEGPPTRTETVDGYPRKVWCDASGREVIEEYNITGMGHGTPLETEGAEGVGASGEYMLEVGISSTRHIAHFWGLSAVEQTV
;
A
#
# COMPACT_ATOMS: atom_id res chain seq x y z
N MET A 1 18.68 -2.95 12.34
CA MET A 1 18.62 -3.81 11.15
C MET A 1 18.66 -2.99 9.86
N ILE A 2 17.62 -2.22 9.48
CA ILE A 2 17.61 -1.47 8.19
C ILE A 2 18.84 -0.56 8.05
N LYS A 3 19.10 0.30 9.03
CA LYS A 3 20.29 1.18 9.05
C LYS A 3 21.61 0.40 8.87
N GLN A 4 21.72 -0.77 9.49
CA GLN A 4 22.91 -1.61 9.37
C GLN A 4 23.06 -2.14 7.93
N VAL A 5 21.97 -2.60 7.31
CA VAL A 5 21.97 -3.05 5.90
C VAL A 5 22.35 -1.89 4.97
N VAL A 6 21.86 -0.68 5.23
CA VAL A 6 22.24 0.54 4.49
C VAL A 6 23.74 0.79 4.56
N GLU A 7 24.31 0.76 5.77
CA GLU A 7 25.73 0.99 6.00
C GLU A 7 26.61 -0.11 5.40
N GLU A 8 26.20 -1.37 5.51
CA GLU A 8 26.99 -2.54 5.06
C GLU A 8 26.95 -2.75 3.55
N HIS A 9 25.83 -2.44 2.90
CA HIS A 9 25.62 -2.73 1.48
C HIS A 9 25.55 -1.49 0.58
N GLY A 10 25.72 -0.29 1.15
CA GLY A 10 25.66 0.96 0.38
C GLY A 10 24.30 1.20 -0.28
N VAL A 11 23.22 0.77 0.38
CA VAL A 11 21.85 1.04 -0.09
C VAL A 11 21.58 2.54 0.00
N ASP A 12 20.91 3.09 -1.01
CA ASP A 12 20.48 4.48 -1.00
C ASP A 12 19.44 4.70 0.12
N PRO A 13 19.74 5.52 1.15
CA PRO A 13 18.84 5.74 2.28
C PRO A 13 17.54 6.44 1.88
N ASP A 14 17.51 7.13 0.74
CA ASP A 14 16.32 7.82 0.23
C ASP A 14 15.43 6.89 -0.62
N ARG A 15 15.82 5.62 -0.81
CA ARG A 15 15.11 4.63 -1.63
C ARG A 15 14.85 3.33 -0.87
N ILE A 16 14.38 3.45 0.36
CA ILE A 16 13.97 2.31 1.20
C ILE A 16 12.45 2.20 1.16
N PHE A 17 11.96 0.99 0.89
CA PHE A 17 10.53 0.71 0.75
C PHE A 17 10.14 -0.51 1.60
N ILE A 18 8.85 -0.61 1.91
CA ILE A 18 8.30 -1.73 2.68
C ILE A 18 6.99 -2.21 2.07
N THR A 19 6.79 -3.52 2.05
CA THR A 19 5.51 -4.11 1.63
C THR A 19 5.17 -5.31 2.50
N GLY A 20 3.89 -5.61 2.62
CA GLY A 20 3.43 -6.80 3.32
C GLY A 20 1.97 -7.13 3.03
N LEU A 21 1.66 -8.42 3.20
CA LEU A 21 0.32 -8.99 3.07
C LEU A 21 -0.34 -9.17 4.44
N SER A 22 -1.64 -8.90 4.55
CA SER A 22 -2.45 -9.23 5.72
C SER A 22 -1.94 -8.55 7.00
N SER A 23 -1.55 -9.30 8.03
CA SER A 23 -0.86 -8.78 9.20
C SER A 23 0.44 -8.05 8.85
N GLY A 24 1.15 -8.47 7.80
CA GLY A 24 2.28 -7.76 7.23
C GLY A 24 1.89 -6.44 6.56
N GLY A 25 0.70 -6.35 5.96
CA GLY A 25 0.15 -5.09 5.42
C GLY A 25 -0.27 -4.13 6.53
N ALA A 26 -0.87 -4.65 7.61
CA ALA A 26 -1.12 -3.86 8.81
C ALA A 26 0.18 -3.37 9.46
N MET A 27 1.22 -4.22 9.54
CA MET A 27 2.54 -3.84 10.02
C MET A 27 3.19 -2.79 9.09
N THR A 28 3.02 -2.91 7.78
CA THR A 28 3.47 -1.90 6.81
C THR A 28 2.86 -0.55 7.14
N SER A 29 1.54 -0.48 7.39
CA SER A 29 0.86 0.75 7.82
C SER A 29 1.43 1.33 9.12
N VAL A 30 1.81 0.48 10.08
CA VAL A 30 2.49 0.89 11.32
C VAL A 30 3.84 1.52 11.01
N MET A 31 4.68 0.82 10.24
CA MET A 31 6.04 1.28 9.94
C MET A 31 6.05 2.61 9.19
N LEU A 32 5.12 2.80 8.24
CA LEU A 32 5.00 4.05 7.49
C LEU A 32 4.58 5.24 8.38
N ALA A 33 3.71 5.01 9.36
CA ALA A 33 3.26 6.06 10.28
C ALA A 33 4.31 6.41 11.35
N THR A 34 5.01 5.40 11.91
CA THR A 34 5.92 5.59 13.05
C THR A 34 7.40 5.77 12.66
N TYR A 35 7.76 5.46 11.42
CA TYR A 35 9.12 5.63 10.89
C TYR A 35 9.12 6.26 9.48
N PRO A 36 8.41 7.38 9.26
CA PRO A 36 8.29 7.99 7.93
C PRO A 36 9.64 8.46 7.37
N ASP A 37 10.58 8.85 8.23
CA ASP A 37 11.93 9.26 7.81
C ASP A 37 12.80 8.08 7.30
N VAL A 38 12.35 6.84 7.49
CA VAL A 38 13.08 5.63 7.03
C VAL A 38 12.58 5.16 5.66
N PHE A 39 11.32 5.41 5.32
CA PHE A 39 10.70 4.82 4.13
C PHE A 39 10.29 5.89 3.13
N ALA A 40 10.70 5.72 1.87
CA ALA A 40 10.24 6.56 0.76
C ALA A 40 8.82 6.20 0.31
N GLY A 41 8.39 4.96 0.55
CA GLY A 41 7.03 4.50 0.27
C GLY A 41 6.75 3.12 0.82
N GLY A 42 5.49 2.71 0.81
CA GLY A 42 5.12 1.35 1.16
C GLY A 42 3.85 0.85 0.50
N ALA A 43 3.77 -0.47 0.36
CA ALA A 43 2.67 -1.16 -0.29
C ALA A 43 1.93 -2.05 0.71
N ILE A 44 0.64 -1.79 0.88
CA ILE A 44 -0.23 -2.43 1.86
C ILE A 44 -1.15 -3.38 1.10
N ILE A 45 -0.88 -4.68 1.20
CA ILE A 45 -1.66 -5.72 0.53
C ILE A 45 -2.61 -6.36 1.54
N ALA A 46 -3.92 -6.28 1.30
CA ALA A 46 -4.97 -6.80 2.17
C ALA A 46 -4.79 -6.45 3.66
N GLY A 47 -4.36 -5.22 3.95
CA GLY A 47 -3.99 -4.75 5.28
C GLY A 47 -5.09 -3.98 6.01
N LEU A 48 -4.71 -3.27 7.07
CA LEU A 48 -5.59 -2.45 7.89
C LEU A 48 -5.01 -1.04 8.05
N PRO A 49 -5.84 0.01 8.20
CA PRO A 49 -5.35 1.36 8.50
C PRO A 49 -4.57 1.38 9.81
N TYR A 50 -3.55 2.23 9.87
CA TYR A 50 -2.73 2.44 11.06
C TYR A 50 -3.61 2.78 12.25
N ARG A 51 -3.43 2.01 13.34
CA ARG A 51 -4.09 2.21 14.63
C ARG A 51 -5.62 2.25 14.58
N SER A 52 -6.21 1.60 13.56
CA SER A 52 -7.65 1.35 13.48
C SER A 52 -8.17 0.40 14.57
N ALA A 53 -7.28 -0.36 15.22
CA ALA A 53 -7.56 -1.24 16.36
C ALA A 53 -6.46 -1.14 17.43
N ASN A 54 -6.84 -1.29 18.70
CA ASN A 54 -5.92 -1.36 19.85
C ASN A 54 -6.06 -2.67 20.65
N THR A 55 -6.97 -3.56 20.25
CA THR A 55 -7.19 -4.87 20.88
C THR A 55 -7.44 -5.92 19.81
N LEU A 56 -7.23 -7.20 20.15
CA LEU A 56 -7.51 -8.33 19.26
C LEU A 56 -8.97 -8.32 18.79
N MET A 57 -9.93 -8.11 19.70
CA MET A 57 -11.34 -8.06 19.34
C MET A 57 -11.63 -6.93 18.37
N GLN A 58 -11.07 -5.73 18.61
CA GLN A 58 -11.22 -4.62 17.66
C GLN A 58 -10.64 -4.99 16.29
N ALA A 59 -9.45 -5.60 16.25
CA ALA A 59 -8.81 -6.02 15.01
C ALA A 59 -9.71 -6.97 14.22
N LEU A 60 -10.31 -7.98 14.86
CA LEU A 60 -11.26 -8.90 14.22
C LEU A 60 -12.48 -8.18 13.64
N PHE A 61 -13.03 -7.18 14.34
CA PHE A 61 -14.10 -6.35 13.78
C PHE A 61 -13.64 -5.51 12.58
N ARG A 62 -12.42 -4.96 12.64
CA ARG A 62 -11.88 -4.11 11.56
C ARG A 62 -11.60 -4.91 10.30
N MET A 63 -11.06 -6.12 10.47
CA MET A 63 -10.91 -7.09 9.40
C MET A 63 -12.26 -7.40 8.70
N LYS A 64 -13.40 -7.20 9.36
CA LYS A 64 -14.73 -7.37 8.75
C LYS A 64 -15.37 -6.05 8.30
N GLY A 65 -14.61 -4.96 8.24
CA GLY A 65 -15.08 -3.64 7.84
C GLY A 65 -15.91 -2.90 8.91
N TYR A 66 -15.98 -3.42 10.14
CA TYR A 66 -16.89 -2.88 11.15
C TYR A 66 -16.21 -1.93 12.15
N GLY A 67 -16.96 -0.88 12.51
CA GLY A 67 -16.68 -0.03 13.67
C GLY A 67 -15.51 0.95 13.52
N GLY A 68 -14.98 1.16 12.30
CA GLY A 68 -13.87 2.06 11.90
C GLY A 68 -13.81 3.38 12.69
N PRO A 69 -12.63 3.93 13.05
CA PRO A 69 -12.54 5.34 13.44
C PRO A 69 -12.98 6.23 12.26
N SER A 70 -13.40 7.47 12.52
CA SER A 70 -13.67 8.44 11.45
C SER A 70 -12.39 8.76 10.67
N ASP A 71 -12.54 9.21 9.43
CA ASP A 71 -11.40 9.57 8.57
C ASP A 71 -10.49 10.62 9.22
N SER A 72 -11.08 11.68 9.81
CA SER A 72 -10.34 12.71 10.56
C SER A 72 -9.54 12.15 11.75
N LYS A 73 -10.07 11.10 12.40
CA LYS A 73 -9.36 10.44 13.50
C LYS A 73 -8.25 9.55 12.96
N LEU A 74 -8.47 8.86 11.84
CA LEU A 74 -7.43 8.05 11.20
C LEU A 74 -6.24 8.90 10.74
N GLU A 75 -6.51 10.06 10.15
CA GLU A 75 -5.46 11.03 9.77
C GLU A 75 -4.69 11.53 10.99
N ALA A 76 -5.40 11.99 12.02
CA ALA A 76 -4.77 12.47 13.26
C ALA A 76 -3.87 11.40 13.89
N LEU A 77 -4.29 10.12 13.87
CA LEU A 77 -3.47 9.03 14.38
C LEU A 77 -2.13 8.91 13.64
N VAL A 78 -2.09 9.11 12.32
CA VAL A 78 -0.84 9.08 11.55
C VAL A 78 0.02 10.29 11.89
N ARG A 79 -0.56 11.49 11.95
CA ARG A 79 0.19 12.72 12.32
C ARG A 79 0.77 12.64 13.73
N ASP A 80 0.03 12.05 14.68
CA ASP A 80 0.46 11.87 16.07
C ASP A 80 1.53 10.79 16.25
N ALA A 81 1.78 9.96 15.22
CA ALA A 81 2.73 8.86 15.32
C ALA A 81 4.19 9.30 15.20
N SER A 82 4.45 10.43 14.53
CA SER A 82 5.80 10.95 14.25
C SER A 82 5.80 12.48 14.20
N GLU A 83 6.76 13.09 14.88
CA GLU A 83 6.92 14.56 14.90
C GLU A 83 7.90 15.03 13.81
N ASN A 84 7.72 16.26 13.31
CA ASN A 84 8.65 16.94 12.39
C ASN A 84 8.94 16.19 11.07
N VAL A 85 7.98 15.42 10.58
CA VAL A 85 8.09 14.66 9.33
C VAL A 85 8.31 15.62 8.15
N LYS A 86 9.42 15.44 7.44
CA LYS A 86 9.76 16.29 6.28
C LYS A 86 9.04 15.84 5.01
N ASN A 87 9.03 14.53 4.78
CA ASN A 87 8.39 13.91 3.62
C ASN A 87 7.64 12.68 4.11
N TRP A 88 6.35 12.60 3.79
CA TRP A 88 5.58 11.39 4.04
C TRP A 88 5.84 10.35 2.94
N PRO A 89 5.90 9.05 3.29
CA PRO A 89 6.07 7.99 2.31
C PRO A 89 4.89 7.92 1.32
N THR A 90 5.13 7.54 0.07
CA THR A 90 4.02 7.23 -0.87
C THR A 90 3.34 5.90 -0.51
N ILE A 91 2.05 5.78 -0.85
CA ILE A 91 1.23 4.63 -0.44
C ILE A 91 0.67 3.90 -1.66
N SER A 92 0.89 2.59 -1.70
CA SER A 92 0.29 1.70 -2.70
C SER A 92 -0.63 0.70 -1.99
N VAL A 93 -1.92 0.67 -2.32
CA VAL A 93 -2.91 -0.18 -1.63
C VAL A 93 -3.42 -1.24 -2.60
N TRP A 94 -3.37 -2.51 -2.20
CA TRP A 94 -3.80 -3.64 -3.04
C TRP A 94 -4.77 -4.52 -2.27
N HIS A 95 -5.92 -4.81 -2.87
CA HIS A 95 -6.94 -5.61 -2.20
C HIS A 95 -7.78 -6.43 -3.19
N GLY A 96 -8.10 -7.67 -2.81
CA GLY A 96 -9.05 -8.49 -3.55
C GLY A 96 -10.50 -8.14 -3.25
N SER A 97 -11.34 -8.03 -4.28
CA SER A 97 -12.76 -7.64 -4.09
C SER A 97 -13.61 -8.71 -3.39
N LEU A 98 -13.13 -9.96 -3.33
CA LEU A 98 -13.78 -11.11 -2.67
C LEU A 98 -12.98 -11.58 -1.44
N ASP A 99 -12.13 -10.74 -0.88
CA ASP A 99 -11.39 -11.05 0.34
C ASP A 99 -12.35 -11.20 1.53
N GLN A 100 -12.50 -12.44 2.01
CA GLN A 100 -13.34 -12.78 3.16
C GLN A 100 -12.58 -12.74 4.49
N THR A 101 -11.25 -12.59 4.46
CA THR A 101 -10.41 -12.51 5.67
C THR A 101 -10.32 -11.08 6.14
N VAL A 102 -9.90 -10.18 5.26
CA VAL A 102 -9.85 -8.74 5.48
C VAL A 102 -10.74 -8.09 4.43
N ASP A 103 -11.85 -7.50 4.84
CA ASP A 103 -12.83 -6.90 3.95
C ASP A 103 -12.21 -5.75 3.15
N SER A 104 -12.54 -5.68 1.85
CA SER A 104 -11.98 -4.70 0.91
C SER A 104 -12.25 -3.24 1.28
N SER A 105 -13.26 -2.96 2.12
CA SER A 105 -13.48 -1.61 2.68
C SER A 105 -12.30 -1.08 3.50
N ASN A 106 -11.38 -1.96 3.95
CA ASN A 106 -10.14 -1.55 4.58
C ASN A 106 -9.19 -0.85 3.60
N ALA A 107 -9.20 -1.20 2.31
CA ALA A 107 -8.42 -0.49 1.29
C ALA A 107 -8.87 0.97 1.18
N ASP A 108 -10.19 1.20 1.08
CA ASP A 108 -10.74 2.55 1.06
C ASP A 108 -10.41 3.33 2.35
N ALA A 109 -10.43 2.65 3.51
CA ALA A 109 -10.09 3.27 4.78
C ALA A 109 -8.59 3.62 4.90
N ILE A 110 -7.69 2.82 4.32
CA ILE A 110 -6.26 3.14 4.22
C ILE A 110 -6.09 4.36 3.31
N VAL A 111 -6.71 4.38 2.13
CA VAL A 111 -6.66 5.54 1.23
C VAL A 111 -7.12 6.81 1.96
N ARG A 112 -8.30 6.79 2.60
CA ARG A 112 -8.83 7.94 3.34
C ARG A 112 -7.94 8.38 4.50
N GLN A 113 -7.26 7.45 5.18
CA GLN A 113 -6.30 7.78 6.23
C GLN A 113 -5.11 8.60 5.71
N TRP A 114 -4.64 8.31 4.50
CA TRP A 114 -3.46 8.94 3.90
C TRP A 114 -3.78 10.14 3.01
N GLN A 115 -5.04 10.30 2.57
CA GLN A 115 -5.46 11.45 1.76
C GLN A 115 -5.14 12.79 2.43
N GLY A 116 -5.53 12.97 3.70
CA GLY A 116 -5.22 14.21 4.44
C GLY A 116 -3.73 14.38 4.72
N ILE A 117 -2.97 13.28 4.81
CA ILE A 117 -1.51 13.34 5.01
C ILE A 117 -0.79 13.93 3.80
N HIS A 118 -1.31 13.67 2.60
CA HIS A 118 -0.76 14.15 1.34
C HIS A 118 -1.50 15.36 0.76
N ASP A 119 -2.51 15.90 1.45
CA ASP A 119 -3.37 17.00 1.00
C ASP A 119 -4.06 16.69 -0.36
N VAL A 120 -4.58 15.47 -0.50
CA VAL A 120 -5.23 14.95 -1.73
C VAL A 120 -6.65 14.41 -1.46
N GLU A 121 -7.37 14.99 -0.51
CA GLU A 121 -8.73 14.59 -0.19
C GLU A 121 -9.70 14.69 -1.39
N GLY A 122 -10.61 13.72 -1.49
CA GLY A 122 -11.63 13.67 -2.53
C GLY A 122 -11.44 12.52 -3.53
N PRO A 123 -12.11 12.58 -4.71
CA PRO A 123 -12.01 11.54 -5.72
C PRO A 123 -10.58 11.44 -6.27
N PRO A 124 -10.18 10.28 -6.82
CA PRO A 124 -8.87 10.13 -7.43
C PRO A 124 -8.67 11.14 -8.56
N THR A 125 -7.45 11.63 -8.69
CA THR A 125 -7.02 12.49 -9.80
C THR A 125 -7.28 11.79 -11.14
N ARG A 126 -7.09 10.47 -11.19
CA ARG A 126 -7.49 9.65 -12.33
C ARG A 126 -7.79 8.21 -11.92
N THR A 127 -8.60 7.56 -12.76
CA THR A 127 -8.89 6.12 -12.69
C THR A 127 -8.54 5.52 -14.04
N GLU A 128 -7.83 4.41 -14.04
CA GLU A 128 -7.38 3.72 -15.23
C GLU A 128 -7.52 2.19 -15.06
N THR A 129 -7.33 1.47 -16.16
CA THR A 129 -7.33 0.00 -16.16
C THR A 129 -5.91 -0.48 -16.43
N VAL A 130 -5.38 -1.30 -15.53
CA VAL A 130 -4.05 -1.90 -15.62
C VAL A 130 -4.22 -3.41 -15.51
N ASP A 131 -3.76 -4.14 -16.53
CA ASP A 131 -3.87 -5.60 -16.64
C ASP A 131 -5.28 -6.14 -16.37
N GLY A 132 -6.29 -5.39 -16.83
CA GLY A 132 -7.71 -5.73 -16.67
C GLY A 132 -8.34 -5.30 -15.35
N TYR A 133 -7.58 -4.70 -14.43
CA TYR A 133 -8.07 -4.27 -13.11
C TYR A 133 -8.09 -2.74 -12.94
N PRO A 134 -9.04 -2.20 -12.15
CA PRO A 134 -9.09 -0.77 -11.87
C PRO A 134 -7.92 -0.34 -10.98
N ARG A 135 -7.22 0.72 -11.40
CA ARG A 135 -6.24 1.49 -10.63
C ARG A 135 -6.77 2.89 -10.41
N LYS A 136 -6.82 3.35 -9.15
CA LYS A 136 -7.11 4.74 -8.79
C LYS A 136 -5.83 5.42 -8.33
N VAL A 137 -5.63 6.68 -8.73
CA VAL A 137 -4.40 7.43 -8.43
C VAL A 137 -4.74 8.82 -7.91
N TRP A 138 -4.07 9.23 -6.83
CA TRP A 138 -4.09 10.58 -6.29
C TRP A 138 -2.71 11.22 -6.44
N CYS A 139 -2.71 12.42 -7.01
CA CYS A 139 -1.50 13.22 -7.22
C CYS A 139 -1.50 14.44 -6.30
N ASP A 140 -0.33 14.78 -5.76
CA ASP A 140 -0.12 16.03 -5.02
C ASP A 140 -0.15 17.26 -5.95
N ALA A 141 -0.06 18.46 -5.38
CA ALA A 141 -0.10 19.72 -6.14
C ALA A 141 1.03 19.87 -7.19
N SER A 142 2.11 19.08 -7.08
CA SER A 142 3.20 19.06 -8.07
C SER A 142 2.94 18.08 -9.22
N GLY A 143 1.86 17.30 -9.15
CA GLY A 143 1.53 16.25 -10.10
C GLY A 143 2.20 14.90 -9.79
N ARG A 144 2.90 14.77 -8.66
CA ARG A 144 3.52 13.51 -8.24
C ARG A 144 2.46 12.58 -7.67
N GLU A 145 2.48 11.31 -8.09
CA GLU A 145 1.59 10.27 -7.54
C GLU A 145 2.02 9.95 -6.11
N VAL A 146 1.10 10.10 -5.17
CA VAL A 146 1.35 9.92 -3.73
C VAL A 146 0.55 8.77 -3.15
N ILE A 147 -0.59 8.45 -3.75
CA ILE A 147 -1.41 7.29 -3.39
C ILE A 147 -1.86 6.58 -4.67
N GLU A 148 -1.72 5.26 -4.72
CA GLU A 148 -2.39 4.40 -5.69
C GLU A 148 -3.20 3.30 -4.98
N GLU A 149 -4.30 2.89 -5.61
CA GLU A 149 -5.17 1.83 -5.12
C GLU A 149 -5.54 0.87 -6.26
N TYR A 150 -5.34 -0.41 -6.02
CA TYR A 150 -5.77 -1.51 -6.88
C TYR A 150 -6.81 -2.36 -6.17
N ASN A 151 -7.98 -2.48 -6.80
CA ASN A 151 -9.03 -3.41 -6.39
C ASN A 151 -9.10 -4.57 -7.40
N ILE A 152 -8.57 -5.73 -7.02
CA ILE A 152 -8.47 -6.89 -7.90
C ILE A 152 -9.80 -7.64 -7.89
N THR A 153 -10.59 -7.42 -8.93
CA THR A 153 -11.94 -7.96 -9.07
C THR A 153 -11.92 -9.48 -9.08
N GLY A 154 -12.71 -10.11 -8.21
CA GLY A 154 -12.80 -11.56 -8.08
C GLY A 154 -11.70 -12.21 -7.25
N MET A 155 -10.66 -11.48 -6.84
CA MET A 155 -9.58 -12.02 -6.03
C MET A 155 -9.98 -12.12 -4.54
N GLY A 156 -9.57 -13.21 -3.89
CA GLY A 156 -9.69 -13.40 -2.44
C GLY A 156 -8.54 -12.77 -1.64
N HIS A 157 -8.26 -13.32 -0.45
CA HIS A 157 -7.17 -12.86 0.40
C HIS A 157 -5.81 -13.32 -0.13
N GLY A 158 -4.95 -12.40 -0.56
CA GLY A 158 -3.60 -12.74 -1.01
C GLY A 158 -2.89 -11.66 -1.79
N THR A 159 -1.65 -11.96 -2.16
CA THR A 159 -0.81 -11.14 -3.04
C THR A 159 -1.11 -11.50 -4.49
N PRO A 160 -1.48 -10.53 -5.35
CA PRO A 160 -1.72 -10.80 -6.76
C PRO A 160 -0.39 -10.95 -7.50
N LEU A 161 -0.31 -12.03 -8.28
CA LEU A 161 0.82 -12.39 -9.11
C LEU A 161 0.41 -12.47 -10.58
N GLU A 162 1.44 -12.35 -11.42
CA GLU A 162 1.48 -12.77 -12.80
C GLU A 162 2.77 -13.60 -12.96
N THR A 163 2.62 -14.91 -13.07
CA THR A 163 3.73 -15.90 -13.09
C THR A 163 3.96 -16.46 -14.49
N GLU A 164 3.06 -16.19 -15.43
CA GLU A 164 3.17 -16.61 -16.83
C GLU A 164 3.77 -15.49 -17.70
N GLY A 165 4.24 -15.86 -18.90
CA GLY A 165 4.79 -14.92 -19.87
C GLY A 165 6.27 -14.58 -19.66
N ALA A 166 6.83 -13.78 -20.58
CA ALA A 166 8.23 -13.37 -20.55
C ALA A 166 8.59 -12.55 -19.29
N GLU A 167 7.57 -11.87 -18.75
CA GLU A 167 7.68 -11.01 -17.58
C GLU A 167 7.10 -11.68 -16.31
N GLY A 168 6.77 -12.97 -16.34
CA GLY A 168 6.25 -13.69 -15.18
C GLY A 168 7.22 -13.67 -14.00
N VAL A 169 6.74 -13.31 -12.80
CA VAL A 169 7.53 -13.24 -11.56
C VAL A 169 6.85 -14.00 -10.43
N GLY A 170 7.62 -14.89 -9.79
CA GLY A 170 7.19 -15.65 -8.62
C GLY A 170 6.58 -17.00 -8.96
N ALA A 171 5.90 -17.59 -7.98
CA ALA A 171 5.19 -18.85 -8.12
C ALA A 171 3.90 -18.80 -7.30
N SER A 172 2.81 -19.34 -7.85
CA SER A 172 1.54 -19.44 -7.14
C SER A 172 1.65 -20.33 -5.91
N GLY A 173 0.90 -20.01 -4.85
CA GLY A 173 0.90 -20.76 -3.61
C GLY A 173 -0.18 -20.27 -2.65
N GLU A 174 -0.10 -20.68 -1.39
CA GLU A 174 -1.03 -20.19 -0.37
C GLU A 174 -0.89 -18.67 -0.22
N TYR A 175 -1.99 -17.94 -0.43
CA TYR A 175 -2.05 -16.48 -0.46
C TYR A 175 -1.15 -15.79 -1.50
N MET A 176 -0.61 -16.54 -2.46
CA MET A 176 0.17 -16.05 -3.61
C MET A 176 -0.62 -16.40 -4.88
N LEU A 177 -1.45 -15.46 -5.34
CA LEU A 177 -2.57 -15.75 -6.22
C LEU A 177 -2.24 -15.37 -7.65
N GLU A 178 -2.25 -16.35 -8.56
CA GLU A 178 -2.17 -16.09 -10.00
C GLU A 178 -3.48 -15.47 -10.48
N VAL A 179 -3.43 -14.20 -10.82
CA VAL A 179 -4.61 -13.41 -11.24
C VAL A 179 -4.30 -12.52 -12.45
N GLY A 180 -3.15 -12.72 -13.10
CA GLY A 180 -2.77 -11.97 -14.30
C GLY A 180 -2.38 -10.51 -14.06
N ILE A 181 -1.98 -10.16 -12.83
CA ILE A 181 -1.38 -8.86 -12.51
C ILE A 181 -0.30 -9.01 -11.44
N SER A 182 0.92 -8.54 -11.73
CA SER A 182 2.03 -8.59 -10.79
C SER A 182 2.06 -7.36 -9.87
N SER A 183 1.54 -7.49 -8.64
CA SER A 183 1.67 -6.41 -7.64
C SER A 183 3.12 -5.97 -7.47
N THR A 184 4.05 -6.92 -7.36
CA THR A 184 5.49 -6.64 -7.18
C THR A 184 6.05 -5.71 -8.26
N ARG A 185 5.71 -5.93 -9.53
CA ARG A 185 6.21 -5.10 -10.64
C ARG A 185 5.58 -3.72 -10.64
N HIS A 186 4.27 -3.64 -10.46
CA HIS A 186 3.56 -2.36 -10.43
C HIS A 186 3.97 -1.50 -9.25
N ILE A 187 4.14 -2.10 -8.07
CA ILE A 187 4.67 -1.43 -6.89
C ILE A 187 6.10 -0.92 -7.16
N ALA A 188 6.96 -1.73 -7.77
CA ALA A 188 8.31 -1.31 -8.13
C ALA A 188 8.31 -0.15 -9.14
N HIS A 189 7.39 -0.17 -10.12
CA HIS A 189 7.20 0.92 -11.07
C HIS A 189 6.71 2.20 -10.39
N PHE A 190 5.71 2.11 -9.50
CA PHE A 190 5.21 3.23 -8.71
C PHE A 190 6.32 3.89 -7.88
N TRP A 191 7.28 3.11 -7.39
CA TRP A 191 8.46 3.61 -6.66
C TRP A 191 9.64 4.04 -7.55
N GLY A 192 9.50 3.98 -8.88
CA GLY A 192 10.58 4.31 -9.81
C GLY A 192 11.80 3.38 -9.68
N LEU A 193 11.56 2.11 -9.30
CA LEU A 193 12.60 1.07 -9.21
C LEU A 193 12.75 0.26 -10.50
N SER A 194 11.72 0.22 -11.36
CA SER A 194 11.85 -0.37 -12.68
C SER A 194 12.48 0.63 -13.66
N ALA A 195 13.33 0.13 -14.56
CA ALA A 195 13.84 0.95 -15.65
C ALA A 195 12.65 1.37 -16.53
N VAL A 196 12.58 2.65 -16.89
CA VAL A 196 11.72 3.10 -17.99
C VAL A 196 12.29 2.43 -19.24
N GLU A 197 11.58 1.45 -19.80
CA GLU A 197 11.83 1.09 -21.19
C GLU A 197 11.53 2.32 -22.03
N GLN A 198 12.58 3.06 -22.40
CA GLN A 198 12.51 3.98 -23.52
C GLN A 198 12.20 3.13 -24.74
N THR A 199 10.93 3.13 -25.14
CA THR A 199 10.53 2.69 -26.47
C THR A 199 11.22 3.65 -27.46
N VAL A 200 12.24 3.13 -28.14
CA VAL A 200 12.89 3.77 -29.30
C VAL A 200 12.02 3.57 -30.53
#